data_AF-A0A8T5QYK8-F1
#
_entry.id   AF-A0A8T5QYK8-F1
#
_cell.length_a   1.000
_cell.length_b   1.000
_cell.length_c   1.000
_cell.angle_alpha   90.00
_cell.angle_beta   90.00
_cell.angle_gamma   90.00
#
_symmetry.space_group_name_H-M   'P 1'
#
loop_
_entity.id
_entity.type
_entity.pdbx_description
1 polymer ?
#
loop_
_entity_poly.entity_id
_entity_poly.type
_entity_poly.pdbx_seq_one_letter_code
_entity_poly.pdbx_strand_id
1 'polypeptide(L)'
;MTKINRMVMKGFKSFNNRTEILFGNDFNCILGPNGSGKSNILDSLCFVLGKGSSKALRAEKSSNLIYNGGKSKKPSSHGEVSIYFDNRGKVFPVEDEEIKVTRIIKPNGQSKYKINDKTRTRNQILEMLSHARINPDGYNIVLQGDIIRFTEMPTERRRKLIEEIAGINIYEEKKDKAVRELDRVEEKLNGAEIILKEKQTHLRELKKDRDEALKFRDLNDKIRHNKASYLKIQIERKEAEKEELEQRKNKATEEFDKYDSQIKELKQSNLEKKKELEEISKEIEKRGEREQIQISKELENLRVDIAKNRERINSCKNEIERVSQRREQLDASYKEIENKIKNFEKEKEDLEKQIKSRDKEKEQVEFSIEKFKKKNKLGEDLEKVDKDVEEIDSKTEKLQSEIDSLRERQQSLIREKDKLEFMISSMDDRLKKVHEIEKEHKKELEDLKNKRDEFKQATLELNKTLNEDSSIAAKIINFKRELAIREEELSKLSVRQAGLKEVSMQNEAVQKILDSKFKGVYGTVAQLGSVSSKYSTALEIAAGGKINSIIVDDDSVAAQCIKFLKNNKYGV
;
A
#
# COMPACT_ATOMS: atom_id res chain seq x y z
N MET A 1 34.39 116.65 21.62
CA MET A 1 35.25 116.21 22.75
C MET A 1 34.57 116.71 24.02
N THR A 2 34.47 115.87 25.07
CA THR A 2 33.83 116.26 26.33
C THR A 2 34.86 116.90 27.28
N LYS A 3 34.38 117.69 28.24
CA LYS A 3 35.21 118.29 29.30
C LYS A 3 34.58 118.05 30.67
N ILE A 4 35.39 118.10 31.72
CA ILE A 4 34.92 118.07 33.10
C ILE A 4 34.59 119.51 33.51
N ASN A 5 33.35 119.80 33.88
CA ASN A 5 32.95 121.13 34.36
C ASN A 5 33.32 121.32 35.82
N ARG A 6 32.98 120.32 36.65
CA ARG A 6 33.19 120.35 38.10
C ARG A 6 33.20 118.96 38.71
N MET A 7 33.82 118.84 39.88
CA MET A 7 33.80 117.65 40.70
C MET A 7 33.40 118.01 42.13
N VAL A 8 32.45 117.25 42.68
CA VAL A 8 31.93 117.42 44.03
C VAL A 8 32.28 116.18 44.84
N MET A 9 32.91 116.38 45.99
CA MET A 9 33.29 115.30 46.91
C MET A 9 32.67 115.55 48.28
N LYS A 10 32.22 114.48 48.94
CA LYS A 10 31.68 114.52 50.29
C LYS A 10 32.06 113.25 51.03
N GLY A 11 32.59 113.36 52.25
CA GLY A 11 32.99 112.22 53.06
C GLY A 11 34.05 111.32 52.42
N PHE A 12 34.88 111.82 51.49
CA PHE A 12 35.86 111.04 50.74
C PHE A 12 37.29 111.39 51.16
N LYS A 13 38.06 110.40 51.64
CA LYS A 13 39.44 110.53 52.13
C LYS A 13 39.67 111.70 53.08
N SER A 14 40.23 112.81 52.61
CA SER A 14 40.52 114.02 53.40
C SER A 14 39.36 115.04 53.39
N PHE A 15 38.36 114.84 52.53
CA PHE A 15 37.25 115.75 52.30
C PHE A 15 36.01 115.33 53.10
N ASN A 16 35.87 115.81 54.34
CA ASN A 16 34.71 115.54 55.17
C ASN A 16 33.45 116.27 54.68
N ASN A 17 33.56 117.59 54.53
CA ASN A 17 32.46 118.45 54.08
C ASN A 17 32.33 118.41 52.55
N ARG A 18 31.14 118.78 52.06
CA ARG A 18 30.91 118.95 50.63
C ARG A 18 31.93 119.97 50.08
N THR A 19 32.82 119.50 49.23
CA THR A 19 33.87 120.28 48.58
C THR A 19 33.63 120.24 47.07
N GLU A 20 33.58 121.40 46.45
CA GLU A 20 33.35 121.56 45.02
C GLU A 20 34.60 122.15 44.36
N ILE A 21 35.07 121.48 43.32
CA ILE A 21 36.22 121.89 42.50
C ILE A 21 35.70 122.19 41.10
N LEU A 22 35.92 123.41 40.64
CA LEU A 22 35.61 123.84 39.28
C LEU A 22 36.86 123.60 38.41
N PHE A 23 36.65 123.08 37.20
CA PHE A 23 37.72 122.88 36.22
C PHE A 23 37.55 123.87 35.07
N GLY A 24 38.64 124.53 34.70
CA GLY A 24 38.75 125.33 33.48
C GLY A 24 38.84 124.46 32.23
N ASN A 25 38.73 125.10 31.06
CA ASN A 25 38.55 124.40 29.78
C ASN A 25 39.83 123.69 29.27
N ASP A 26 41.01 124.28 29.50
CA ASP A 26 42.23 123.83 28.83
C ASP A 26 43.26 123.24 29.81
N PHE A 27 43.72 124.03 30.78
CA PHE A 27 44.76 123.63 31.72
C PHE A 27 44.36 123.90 33.17
N ASN A 28 44.44 122.85 33.99
CA ASN A 28 44.07 122.89 35.41
C ASN A 28 45.27 122.48 36.26
N CYS A 29 45.68 123.35 37.18
CA CYS A 29 46.80 123.09 38.08
C CYS A 29 46.33 123.00 39.54
N ILE A 30 46.66 121.90 40.22
CA ILE A 30 46.33 121.68 41.63
C ILE A 30 47.59 121.85 42.47
N LEU A 31 47.66 122.96 43.21
CA LEU A 31 48.79 123.33 44.06
C LEU A 31 48.45 123.24 45.56
N GLY A 32 49.47 123.15 46.41
CA GLY A 32 49.30 123.03 47.86
C GLY A 32 50.51 122.37 48.53
N PRO A 33 50.67 122.43 49.86
CA PRO A 33 51.78 121.81 50.58
C PRO A 33 51.68 120.27 50.59
N ASN A 34 52.76 119.58 50.96
CA ASN A 34 52.72 118.13 51.12
C ASN A 34 51.72 117.75 52.24
N GLY A 35 50.93 116.70 52.02
CA GLY A 35 49.89 116.27 52.96
C GLY A 35 48.56 117.05 52.88
N SER A 36 48.45 118.09 52.04
CA SER A 36 47.20 118.87 51.86
C SER A 36 46.06 118.14 51.12
N GLY A 37 46.26 116.88 50.74
CA GLY A 37 45.23 116.08 50.05
C GLY A 37 45.17 116.26 48.53
N LYS A 38 46.14 116.94 47.90
CA LYS A 38 46.23 117.10 46.42
C LYS A 38 46.01 115.80 45.66
N SER A 39 46.76 114.77 46.02
CA SER A 39 46.67 113.47 45.33
C SER A 39 45.34 112.75 45.60
N ASN A 40 44.60 113.10 46.66
CA ASN A 40 43.26 112.54 46.90
C ASN A 40 42.22 113.08 45.90
N ILE A 41 42.50 114.20 45.24
CA ILE A 41 41.68 114.74 44.13
C ILE A 41 41.83 113.85 42.88
N LEU A 42 43.05 113.37 42.60
CA LEU A 42 43.25 112.39 41.53
C LEU A 42 42.63 111.03 41.88
N ASP A 43 42.72 110.61 43.14
CA ASP A 43 42.06 109.38 43.59
C ASP A 43 40.53 109.49 43.50
N SER A 44 39.94 110.66 43.80
CA SER A 44 38.49 110.86 43.67
C SER A 44 38.05 110.82 42.20
N LEU A 45 38.83 111.42 41.29
CA LEU A 45 38.63 111.30 39.85
C LEU A 45 38.68 109.84 39.37
N CYS A 46 39.73 109.09 39.74
CA CYS A 46 39.84 107.67 39.39
C CYS A 46 38.72 106.82 39.99
N PHE A 47 38.33 107.15 41.22
CA PHE A 47 37.25 106.48 41.93
C PHE A 47 35.92 106.66 41.19
N VAL A 48 35.52 107.89 40.85
CA VAL A 48 34.25 108.14 40.18
C VAL A 48 34.20 107.58 38.75
N LEU A 49 35.34 107.55 38.05
CA LEU A 49 35.45 106.94 36.72
C LEU A 49 35.31 105.40 36.75
N GLY A 50 35.37 104.75 37.92
CA GLY A 50 35.09 103.33 38.05
C GLY A 50 36.33 102.43 38.14
N LYS A 51 37.48 103.00 38.54
CA LYS A 51 38.68 102.21 38.87
C LYS A 51 38.36 101.26 40.02
N GLY A 52 38.58 99.96 39.79
CA GLY A 52 38.14 98.89 40.69
C GLY A 52 39.11 98.58 41.82
N SER A 53 40.41 98.78 41.60
CA SER A 53 41.46 98.42 42.56
C SER A 53 41.63 99.48 43.65
N SER A 54 41.36 99.11 44.91
CA SER A 54 41.57 99.98 46.08
C SER A 54 43.05 100.33 46.28
N LYS A 55 43.97 99.42 45.92
CA LYS A 55 45.41 99.67 45.91
C LYS A 55 45.78 100.78 44.92
N ALA A 56 45.16 100.80 43.73
CA ALA A 56 45.39 101.86 42.75
C ALA A 56 44.88 103.23 43.22
N LEU A 57 43.88 103.24 44.11
CA LEU A 57 43.37 104.44 44.77
C LEU A 57 44.09 104.73 46.09
N ARG A 58 45.28 104.14 46.33
CA ARG A 58 46.11 104.37 47.54
C ARG A 58 45.32 104.16 48.83
N ALA A 59 44.59 103.05 48.91
CA ALA A 59 43.84 102.60 50.06
C ALA A 59 43.96 101.08 50.23
N GLU A 60 44.20 100.61 51.45
CA GLU A 60 44.32 99.17 51.74
C GLU A 60 43.01 98.42 51.54
N LYS A 61 41.89 99.02 51.96
CA LYS A 61 40.53 98.51 51.79
C LYS A 61 39.63 99.58 51.18
N SER A 62 38.60 99.19 50.43
CA SER A 62 37.65 100.12 49.80
C SER A 62 36.93 101.01 50.81
N SER A 63 36.70 100.52 52.03
CA SER A 63 36.13 101.28 53.15
C SER A 63 37.03 102.45 53.60
N ASN A 64 38.35 102.34 53.42
CA ASN A 64 39.32 103.38 53.82
C ASN A 64 39.30 104.59 52.88
N LEU A 65 38.48 104.55 51.82
CA LEU A 65 38.19 105.70 50.97
C LEU A 65 37.20 106.67 51.63
N ILE A 66 36.52 106.27 52.71
CA ILE A 66 35.60 107.11 53.48
C ILE A 66 36.41 107.95 54.48
N TYR A 67 36.04 109.22 54.65
CA TYR A 67 36.66 110.11 55.64
C TYR A 67 36.56 109.51 57.04
N ASN A 68 37.71 109.25 57.66
CA ASN A 68 37.83 108.48 58.90
C ASN A 68 37.70 109.32 60.19
N GLY A 69 37.39 110.62 60.10
CA GLY A 69 37.23 111.49 61.28
C GLY A 69 38.50 112.20 61.75
N GLY A 70 39.69 111.83 61.27
CA GLY A 70 40.94 112.38 61.80
C GLY A 70 41.07 112.20 63.33
N LYS A 71 41.77 113.12 64.01
CA LYS A 71 41.97 113.05 65.47
C LYS A 71 40.79 113.60 66.31
N SER A 72 39.88 114.37 65.73
CA SER A 72 38.89 115.17 66.50
C SER A 72 37.48 115.25 65.89
N LYS A 73 37.21 114.63 64.73
CA LYS A 73 35.89 114.66 64.07
C LYS A 73 35.31 113.24 63.95
N LYS A 74 33.99 113.13 63.78
CA LYS A 74 33.33 111.85 63.55
C LYS A 74 33.59 111.35 62.11
N PRO A 75 33.75 110.04 61.88
CA PRO A 75 33.82 109.46 60.54
C PRO A 75 32.55 109.77 59.73
N SER A 76 32.70 109.87 58.40
CA SER A 76 31.55 110.03 57.50
C SER A 76 30.77 108.72 57.36
N SER A 77 29.45 108.79 57.18
CA SER A 77 28.60 107.60 56.98
C SER A 77 28.81 106.95 55.61
N HIS A 78 29.31 107.69 54.64
CA HIS A 78 29.67 107.22 53.29
C HIS A 78 30.65 108.21 52.65
N GLY A 79 31.32 107.75 51.60
CA GLY A 79 32.09 108.60 50.69
C GLY A 79 31.34 108.75 49.36
N GLU A 80 31.22 109.97 48.86
CA GLU A 80 30.55 110.28 47.61
C GLU A 80 31.44 111.19 46.76
N VAL A 81 31.60 110.82 45.50
CA VAL A 81 32.26 111.65 44.49
C VAL A 81 31.33 111.73 43.29
N SER A 82 31.04 112.95 42.85
CA SER A 82 30.27 113.26 41.65
C SER A 82 31.13 114.07 40.69
N ILE A 83 31.15 113.70 39.43
CA ILE A 83 31.80 114.45 38.36
C ILE A 83 30.75 114.85 37.32
N TYR A 84 30.89 116.06 36.80
CA TYR A 84 29.98 116.64 35.84
C TYR A 84 30.72 116.85 34.53
N PHE A 85 30.23 116.23 33.46
CA PHE A 85 30.78 116.32 32.12
C PHE A 85 29.90 117.21 31.24
N ASP A 86 30.53 118.04 30.41
CA ASP A 86 29.84 118.75 29.33
C ASP A 86 29.48 117.76 28.20
N ASN A 87 28.20 117.71 27.85
CA ASN A 87 27.66 116.87 26.81
C ASN A 87 26.95 117.67 25.70
N ARG A 88 27.17 118.99 25.58
CA ARG A 88 26.65 119.81 24.46
C ARG A 88 27.07 119.29 23.08
N GLY A 89 28.27 118.69 23.01
CA GLY A 89 28.79 118.04 21.80
C GLY A 89 28.21 116.64 21.52
N LYS A 90 27.21 116.17 22.29
CA LYS A 90 26.57 114.83 22.19
C LYS A 90 27.56 113.67 22.08
N VAL A 91 28.66 113.76 22.84
CA VAL A 91 29.70 112.71 22.87
C VAL A 91 29.17 111.47 23.60
N PHE A 92 28.35 111.69 24.63
CA PHE A 92 27.66 110.62 25.32
C PHE A 92 26.25 110.43 24.74
N PRO A 93 25.73 109.19 24.68
CA PRO A 93 24.40 108.89 24.14
C PRO A 93 23.28 109.23 25.14
N VAL A 94 23.26 110.47 25.64
CA VAL A 94 22.27 111.00 26.58
C VAL A 94 21.83 112.38 26.09
N GLU A 95 20.55 112.72 26.26
CA GLU A 95 19.98 114.00 25.79
C GLU A 95 20.39 115.21 26.63
N ASP A 96 20.74 115.00 27.91
CA ASP A 96 21.13 116.05 28.84
C ASP A 96 22.41 116.79 28.38
N GLU A 97 22.41 118.13 28.48
CA GLU A 97 23.57 118.97 28.16
C GLU A 97 24.74 118.80 29.14
N GLU A 98 24.47 118.38 30.37
CA GLU A 98 25.46 118.05 31.40
C GLU A 98 25.18 116.66 31.97
N ILE A 99 26.22 115.83 32.08
CA ILE A 99 26.10 114.48 32.64
C ILE A 99 26.78 114.41 33.99
N LYS A 100 26.02 114.02 35.01
CA LYS A 100 26.49 113.77 36.37
C LYS A 100 26.75 112.29 36.57
N VAL A 101 28.01 111.92 36.73
CA VAL A 101 28.41 110.56 37.17
C VAL A 101 28.75 110.60 38.65
N THR A 102 28.07 109.77 39.45
CA THR A 102 28.28 109.71 40.89
C THR A 102 28.64 108.30 41.32
N ARG A 103 29.68 108.17 42.15
CA ARG A 103 30.02 106.92 42.84
C ARG A 103 29.94 107.14 44.35
N ILE A 104 29.20 106.26 45.02
CA ILE A 104 29.01 106.26 46.47
C ILE A 104 29.62 104.99 47.04
N ILE A 105 30.52 105.10 48.02
CA ILE A 105 31.10 103.98 48.78
C ILE A 105 30.51 103.96 50.19
N LYS A 106 29.98 102.79 50.58
CA LYS A 106 29.45 102.54 51.92
C LYS A 106 30.51 101.88 52.82
N PRO A 107 30.37 101.93 54.16
CA PRO A 107 31.32 101.32 55.11
C PRO A 107 31.52 99.81 54.90
N ASN A 108 30.51 99.12 54.38
CA ASN A 108 30.58 97.70 54.01
C ASN A 108 31.41 97.41 52.74
N GLY A 109 32.04 98.42 52.13
CA GLY A 109 32.86 98.30 50.93
C GLY A 109 32.08 98.27 49.61
N GLN A 110 30.74 98.27 49.65
CA GLN A 110 29.92 98.26 48.43
C GLN A 110 29.89 99.64 47.76
N SER A 111 30.17 99.66 46.46
CA SER A 111 30.06 100.86 45.62
C SER A 111 28.71 100.89 44.90
N LYS A 112 28.02 102.02 44.94
CA LYS A 112 26.83 102.31 44.14
C LYS A 112 27.16 103.36 43.09
N TYR A 113 26.85 103.09 41.84
CA TYR A 113 27.08 103.99 40.71
C TYR A 113 25.78 104.64 40.26
N LYS A 114 25.85 105.90 39.85
CA LYS A 114 24.72 106.64 39.29
C LYS A 114 25.14 107.47 38.08
N ILE A 115 24.24 107.61 37.12
CA ILE A 115 24.27 108.59 36.04
C ILE A 115 23.00 109.43 36.16
N ASN A 116 23.12 110.76 36.24
CA ASN A 116 22.00 111.69 36.41
C ASN A 116 21.04 111.21 37.51
N ASP A 117 21.64 110.86 38.65
CA ASP A 117 20.98 110.33 39.87
C ASP A 117 20.28 108.95 39.75
N LYS A 118 20.21 108.35 38.56
CA LYS A 118 19.69 106.99 38.33
C LYS A 118 20.78 105.93 38.59
N THR A 119 20.44 104.87 39.32
CA THR A 119 21.39 103.80 39.67
C THR A 119 21.74 102.95 38.45
N ARG A 120 23.04 102.69 38.24
CA ARG A 120 23.57 101.89 37.12
C ARG A 120 24.60 100.88 37.59
N THR A 121 24.88 99.86 36.77
CA THR A 121 25.98 98.92 37.04
C THR A 121 27.32 99.54 36.65
N ARG A 122 28.42 99.03 37.21
CA ARG A 122 29.78 99.49 36.84
C ARG A 122 30.03 99.34 35.33
N ASN A 123 29.62 98.23 34.73
CA ASN A 123 29.84 97.98 33.30
C ASN A 123 29.11 99.01 32.43
N GLN A 124 27.89 99.40 32.81
CA GLN A 124 27.15 100.46 32.10
C GLN A 124 27.83 101.84 32.22
N ILE A 125 28.45 102.16 33.36
CA ILE A 125 29.28 103.38 33.48
C ILE A 125 30.48 103.30 32.54
N LEU A 126 31.20 102.18 32.52
CA LEU A 126 32.39 102.00 31.70
C LEU A 126 32.06 102.05 30.19
N GLU A 127 30.95 101.45 29.79
CA GLU A 127 30.42 101.51 28.43
C GLU A 127 30.04 102.93 28.03
N MET A 128 29.38 103.69 28.92
CA MET A 128 29.09 105.10 28.66
C MET A 128 30.39 105.92 28.51
N LEU A 129 31.36 105.72 29.41
CA LEU A 129 32.64 106.42 29.38
C LEU A 129 33.50 106.06 28.15
N SER A 130 33.38 104.83 27.61
CA SER A 130 34.11 104.40 26.43
C SER A 130 33.70 105.15 25.16
N HIS A 131 32.45 105.60 25.04
CA HIS A 131 32.01 106.50 23.95
C HIS A 131 32.80 107.81 23.92
N ALA A 132 33.16 108.34 25.10
CA ALA A 132 34.03 109.50 25.24
C ALA A 132 35.52 109.16 25.24
N ARG A 133 35.88 107.89 24.99
CA ARG A 133 37.24 107.34 25.09
C ARG A 133 37.87 107.55 26.48
N ILE A 134 37.04 107.56 27.52
CA ILE A 134 37.49 107.65 28.91
C ILE A 134 37.56 106.24 29.47
N ASN A 135 38.77 105.73 29.67
CA ASN A 135 39.00 104.42 30.28
C ASN A 135 39.73 104.60 31.63
N PRO A 136 39.20 104.13 32.77
CA PRO A 136 39.83 104.31 34.10
C PRO A 136 41.19 103.60 34.25
N ASP A 137 41.40 102.57 33.43
CA ASP A 137 42.65 101.82 33.33
C ASP A 137 43.40 102.13 32.02
N GLY A 138 42.95 103.15 31.28
CA GLY A 138 43.54 103.59 30.02
C GLY A 138 44.78 104.46 30.19
N TYR A 139 45.37 104.85 29.05
CA TYR A 139 46.61 105.62 28.98
C TYR A 139 46.48 107.09 29.42
N ASN A 140 45.26 107.62 29.52
CA ASN A 140 44.97 109.04 29.76
C ASN A 140 45.01 109.44 31.24
N ILE A 141 45.18 108.49 32.17
CA ILE A 141 45.33 108.75 33.60
C ILE A 141 46.66 108.19 34.08
N VAL A 142 47.63 109.06 34.35
CA VAL A 142 48.96 108.67 34.83
C VAL A 142 49.05 108.90 36.34
N LEU A 143 49.01 107.82 37.11
CA LEU A 143 49.18 107.84 38.57
C LEU A 143 50.64 107.61 38.95
N GLN A 144 50.93 107.86 40.23
CA GLN A 144 52.22 107.53 40.80
C GLN A 144 52.51 106.02 40.64
N GLY A 145 53.66 105.69 40.05
CA GLY A 145 54.08 104.32 39.77
C GLY A 145 53.62 103.77 38.41
N ASP A 146 52.75 104.46 37.66
CA ASP A 146 52.33 103.99 36.33
C ASP A 146 53.45 103.98 35.30
N ILE A 147 54.42 104.90 35.42
CA ILE A 147 55.60 104.93 34.53
C ILE A 147 56.41 103.63 34.66
N ILE A 148 56.65 103.17 35.90
CA ILE A 148 57.38 101.92 36.16
C ILE A 148 56.56 100.72 35.65
N ARG A 149 55.25 100.71 35.91
CA ARG A 149 54.34 99.66 35.38
C ARG A 149 54.34 99.60 33.85
N PHE A 150 54.46 100.75 33.20
CA PHE A 150 54.52 100.83 31.74
C PHE A 150 55.84 100.27 31.19
N THR A 151 56.97 100.58 31.84
CA THR A 151 58.28 100.03 31.45
C THR A 151 58.35 98.51 31.62
N GLU A 152 57.74 97.97 32.67
CA GLU A 152 57.71 96.52 32.97
C GLU A 152 56.60 95.75 32.22
N MET A 153 55.75 96.43 31.46
CA MET A 153 54.59 95.81 30.81
C MET A 153 54.99 94.77 29.75
N PRO A 154 54.39 93.57 29.74
CA PRO A 154 54.61 92.56 28.69
C PRO A 154 54.21 93.06 27.30
N THR A 155 54.94 92.62 26.27
CA THR A 155 54.77 93.03 24.87
C THR A 155 53.33 92.89 24.37
N GLU A 156 52.65 91.79 24.70
CA GLU A 156 51.25 91.59 24.29
C GLU A 156 50.29 92.64 24.84
N ARG A 157 50.46 93.00 26.11
CA ARG A 157 49.62 93.99 26.78
C ARG A 157 49.92 95.39 26.27
N ARG A 158 51.20 95.68 25.99
CA ARG A 158 51.63 96.91 25.34
C ARG A 158 51.06 97.04 23.92
N ARG A 159 51.05 95.95 23.15
CA ARG A 159 50.41 95.89 21.81
C ARG A 159 48.92 96.22 21.90
N LYS A 160 48.18 95.63 22.84
CA LYS A 160 46.74 95.92 23.03
C LYS A 160 46.46 97.39 23.31
N LEU A 161 47.33 98.07 24.06
CA LEU A 161 47.21 99.53 24.25
C LEU A 161 47.40 100.30 22.94
N ILE A 162 48.35 99.89 22.09
CA ILE A 162 48.56 100.48 20.77
C ILE A 162 47.34 100.23 19.87
N GLU A 163 46.76 99.03 19.90
CA GLU A 163 45.56 98.67 19.14
C GLU A 163 44.31 99.44 19.59
N GLU A 164 44.19 99.70 20.89
CA GLU A 164 43.14 100.56 21.47
C GLU A 164 43.30 102.01 20.99
N ILE A 165 44.53 102.55 20.98
CA ILE A 165 44.82 103.89 20.47
C ILE A 165 44.56 103.98 18.95
N ALA A 166 44.93 102.95 18.20
CA ALA A 166 44.71 102.86 16.76
C ALA A 166 43.23 102.62 16.38
N GLY A 167 42.38 102.26 17.35
CA GLY A 167 40.96 101.99 17.12
C GLY A 167 40.68 100.66 16.41
N ILE A 168 41.65 99.74 16.36
CA ILE A 168 41.53 98.47 15.62
C ILE A 168 40.72 97.42 16.41
N ASN A 169 40.56 97.59 17.73
CA ASN A 169 39.83 96.67 18.61
C ASN A 169 38.40 96.33 18.11
N ILE A 170 37.72 97.26 17.42
CA ILE A 170 36.38 97.03 16.87
C ILE A 170 36.40 95.92 15.79
N TYR A 171 37.47 95.84 15.00
CA TYR A 171 37.61 94.83 13.95
C TYR A 171 37.99 93.47 14.52
N GLU A 172 38.86 93.43 15.53
CA GLU A 172 39.21 92.18 16.23
C GLU A 172 37.98 91.56 16.93
N GLU A 173 37.15 92.37 17.61
CA GLU A 173 35.91 91.85 18.21
C GLU A 173 34.93 91.30 17.16
N LYS A 174 34.83 91.95 15.99
CA LYS A 174 33.98 91.46 14.89
C LYS A 174 34.51 90.15 14.31
N LYS A 175 35.84 90.05 14.14
CA LYS A 175 36.50 88.84 13.66
C LYS A 175 36.27 87.67 14.61
N ASP A 176 36.50 87.86 15.91
CA ASP A 176 36.29 86.81 16.90
C ASP A 176 34.84 86.31 16.94
N LYS A 177 33.87 87.21 16.77
CA LYS A 177 32.45 86.83 16.65
C LYS A 177 32.19 85.99 15.39
N ALA A 178 32.70 86.43 14.24
CA ALA A 178 32.51 85.72 12.97
C ALA A 178 33.16 84.33 12.99
N VAL A 179 34.36 84.18 13.55
CA VAL A 179 35.04 82.88 13.69
C VAL A 179 34.21 81.93 14.56
N ARG A 180 33.71 82.39 15.71
CA ARG A 180 32.85 81.57 16.57
C ARG A 180 31.54 81.16 15.90
N GLU A 181 30.98 82.00 15.03
CA GLU A 181 29.80 81.63 14.25
C GLU A 181 30.13 80.60 13.17
N LEU A 182 31.28 80.73 12.50
CA LEU A 182 31.76 79.76 11.53
C LEU A 182 31.96 78.38 12.16
N ASP A 183 32.64 78.30 13.30
CA ASP A 183 32.87 77.04 14.03
C ASP A 183 31.54 76.33 14.34
N ARG A 184 30.51 77.08 14.77
CA ARG A 184 29.17 76.55 15.03
C ARG A 184 28.47 76.03 13.78
N VAL A 185 28.71 76.64 12.62
CA VAL A 185 28.14 76.19 11.34
C VAL A 185 28.85 74.92 10.88
N GLU A 186 30.17 74.85 11.00
CA GLU A 186 30.94 73.65 10.67
C GLU A 186 30.53 72.44 11.51
N GLU A 187 30.34 72.61 12.82
CA GLU A 187 29.83 71.54 13.69
C GLU A 187 28.46 71.02 13.24
N LYS A 188 27.55 71.92 12.86
CA LYS A 188 26.22 71.54 12.35
C LYS A 188 26.31 70.80 11.02
N LEU A 189 27.18 71.24 10.13
CA LEU A 189 27.37 70.64 8.82
C LEU A 189 27.95 69.22 8.96
N ASN A 190 28.96 69.05 9.82
CA ASN A 190 29.51 67.74 10.16
C ASN A 190 28.44 66.80 10.72
N GLY A 191 27.57 67.30 11.61
CA GLY A 191 26.43 66.53 12.12
C GLY A 191 25.46 66.09 11.01
N ALA A 192 25.13 67.01 10.09
CA ALA A 192 24.26 66.70 8.96
C ALA A 192 24.88 65.66 8.00
N GLU A 193 26.20 65.72 7.76
CA GLU A 193 26.92 64.74 6.93
C GLU A 193 26.91 63.34 7.54
N ILE A 194 27.06 63.22 8.85
CA ILE A 194 26.99 61.93 9.55
C ILE A 194 25.60 61.32 9.36
N ILE A 195 24.54 62.10 9.60
CA ILE A 195 23.16 61.66 9.41
C ILE A 195 22.92 61.26 7.95
N LEU A 196 23.43 62.03 6.99
CA LEU A 196 23.30 61.74 5.57
C LEU A 196 23.96 60.39 5.21
N LYS A 197 25.18 60.14 5.69
CA LYS A 197 25.89 58.86 5.47
C LYS A 197 25.14 57.67 6.08
N GLU A 198 24.57 57.85 7.26
CA GLU A 198 23.73 56.83 7.91
C GLU A 198 22.49 56.52 7.04
N LYS A 199 21.74 57.55 6.64
CA LYS A 199 20.55 57.38 5.78
C LYS A 199 20.87 56.77 4.43
N GLN A 200 22.00 57.12 3.81
CA GLN A 200 22.45 56.49 2.56
C GLN A 200 22.81 55.02 2.74
N THR A 201 23.35 54.63 3.89
CA THR A 201 23.66 53.22 4.19
C THR A 201 22.37 52.44 4.38
N HIS A 202 21.44 52.98 5.17
CA HIS A 202 20.12 52.37 5.37
C HIS A 202 19.32 52.25 4.06
N LEU A 203 19.38 53.27 3.19
CA LEU A 203 18.74 53.21 1.87
C LEU A 203 19.32 52.10 0.99
N ARG A 204 20.63 51.83 1.08
CA ARG A 204 21.28 50.74 0.35
C ARG A 204 20.86 49.37 0.86
N GLU A 205 20.70 49.21 2.17
CA GLU A 205 20.16 47.99 2.79
C GLU A 205 18.71 47.75 2.35
N LEU A 206 17.84 48.76 2.51
CA LEU A 206 16.44 48.66 2.06
C LEU A 206 16.31 48.36 0.56
N LYS A 207 17.23 48.85 -0.27
CA LYS A 207 17.28 48.50 -1.70
C LYS A 207 17.60 47.02 -1.90
N LYS A 208 18.55 46.45 -1.15
CA LYS A 208 18.86 45.01 -1.20
C LYS A 208 17.64 44.19 -0.78
N ASP A 209 17.02 44.53 0.34
CA ASP A 209 15.84 43.83 0.86
C ASP A 209 14.68 43.86 -0.15
N ARG A 210 14.44 45.02 -0.79
CA ARG A 210 13.46 45.15 -1.86
C ARG A 210 13.79 44.26 -3.05
N ASP A 211 15.05 44.26 -3.50
CA ASP A 211 15.47 43.49 -4.67
C ASP A 211 15.39 41.97 -4.39
N GLU A 212 15.68 41.53 -3.17
CA GLU A 212 15.46 40.15 -2.72
C GLU A 212 13.97 39.79 -2.66
N ALA A 213 13.13 40.66 -2.10
CA ALA A 213 11.68 40.45 -2.06
C ALA A 213 11.06 40.37 -3.46
N LEU A 214 11.53 41.19 -4.40
CA LEU A 214 11.10 41.14 -5.80
C LEU A 214 11.52 39.84 -6.49
N LYS A 215 12.77 39.39 -6.27
CA LYS A 215 13.24 38.08 -6.77
C LYS A 215 12.43 36.93 -6.18
N PHE A 216 12.15 36.97 -4.88
CA PHE A 216 11.32 35.98 -4.22
C PHE A 216 9.92 35.94 -4.85
N ARG A 217 9.29 37.10 -5.09
CA ARG A 217 7.97 37.17 -5.73
C ARG A 217 7.99 36.57 -7.13
N ASP A 218 8.95 36.94 -7.97
CA ASP A 218 9.09 36.40 -9.34
C ASP A 218 9.34 34.88 -9.33
N LEU A 219 10.22 34.39 -8.44
CA LEU A 219 10.45 32.95 -8.28
C LEU A 219 9.20 32.22 -7.80
N ASN A 220 8.44 32.81 -6.87
CA ASN A 220 7.23 32.20 -6.34
C ASN A 220 6.12 32.15 -7.41
N ASP A 221 5.99 33.19 -8.24
CA ASP A 221 5.08 33.22 -9.37
C ASP A 221 5.46 32.14 -10.42
N LYS A 222 6.75 31.99 -10.71
CA LYS A 222 7.27 30.90 -11.57
C LYS A 222 6.99 29.52 -10.98
N ILE A 223 7.21 29.33 -9.68
CA ILE A 223 6.88 28.07 -8.98
C ILE A 223 5.38 27.78 -9.10
N ARG A 224 4.53 28.78 -8.88
CA ARG A 224 3.06 28.63 -8.98
C ARG A 224 2.65 28.25 -10.40
N HIS A 225 3.21 28.91 -11.41
CA HIS A 225 2.93 28.61 -12.82
C HIS A 225 3.41 27.21 -13.22
N ASN A 226 4.61 26.83 -12.80
CA ASN A 226 5.16 25.49 -13.06
C ASN A 226 4.38 24.40 -12.34
N LYS A 227 3.95 24.63 -11.08
CA LYS A 227 3.07 23.70 -10.35
C LYS A 227 1.73 23.54 -11.04
N ALA A 228 1.12 24.63 -11.50
CA ALA A 228 -0.14 24.57 -12.25
C ALA A 228 0.04 23.79 -13.56
N SER A 229 1.15 24.03 -14.28
CA SER A 229 1.48 23.30 -15.52
C SER A 229 1.72 21.81 -15.26
N TYR A 230 2.45 21.48 -14.21
CA TYR A 230 2.69 20.09 -13.79
C TYR A 230 1.39 19.37 -13.42
N LEU A 231 0.53 20.04 -12.63
CA LEU A 231 -0.79 19.50 -12.26
C LEU A 231 -1.66 19.28 -13.49
N LYS A 232 -1.64 20.20 -14.46
CA LYS A 232 -2.35 20.02 -15.74
C LYS A 232 -1.87 18.77 -16.49
N ILE A 233 -0.55 18.58 -16.62
CA ILE A 233 0.02 17.38 -17.26
C ILE A 233 -0.35 16.11 -16.48
N GLN A 234 -0.37 16.15 -15.14
CA GLN A 234 -0.80 15.02 -14.33
C GLN A 234 -2.28 14.68 -14.54
N ILE A 235 -3.15 15.70 -14.60
CA ILE A 235 -4.57 15.54 -14.90
C ILE A 235 -4.74 14.91 -16.28
N GLU A 236 -4.12 15.48 -17.32
CA GLU A 236 -4.19 14.94 -18.69
C GLU A 236 -3.70 13.49 -18.78
N ARG A 237 -2.61 13.14 -18.07
CA ARG A 237 -2.14 11.75 -17.99
C ARG A 237 -3.15 10.84 -17.30
N LYS A 238 -3.75 11.30 -16.20
CA LYS A 238 -4.74 10.51 -15.44
C LYS A 238 -6.07 10.38 -16.18
N GLU A 239 -6.46 11.38 -16.95
CA GLU A 239 -7.61 11.32 -17.85
C GLU A 239 -7.36 10.33 -18.97
N ALA A 240 -6.18 10.35 -19.61
CA ALA A 240 -5.81 9.36 -20.62
C ALA A 240 -5.77 7.92 -20.04
N GLU A 241 -5.19 7.73 -18.84
CA GLU A 241 -5.19 6.44 -18.14
C GLU A 241 -6.62 5.99 -17.81
N LYS A 242 -7.49 6.91 -17.39
CA LYS A 242 -8.91 6.63 -17.12
C LYS A 242 -9.63 6.21 -18.40
N GLU A 243 -9.44 6.92 -19.51
CA GLU A 243 -10.04 6.56 -20.80
C GLU A 243 -9.57 5.18 -21.27
N GLU A 244 -8.28 4.88 -21.13
CA GLU A 244 -7.76 3.55 -21.47
C GLU A 244 -8.37 2.45 -20.58
N LEU A 245 -8.49 2.71 -19.27
CA LEU A 245 -9.13 1.79 -18.33
C LEU A 245 -10.63 1.63 -18.61
N GLU A 246 -11.35 2.70 -18.98
CA GLU A 246 -12.74 2.63 -19.40
C GLU A 246 -12.91 1.81 -20.68
N GLN A 247 -12.03 1.99 -21.67
CA GLN A 247 -12.03 1.16 -22.88
C GLN A 247 -11.75 -0.31 -22.57
N ARG A 248 -10.78 -0.60 -21.68
CA ARG A 248 -10.51 -1.99 -21.24
C ARG A 248 -11.68 -2.57 -20.46
N LYS A 249 -12.31 -1.79 -19.59
CA LYS A 249 -13.52 -2.19 -18.86
C LYS A 249 -14.65 -2.49 -19.84
N ASN A 250 -14.89 -1.64 -20.83
CA ASN A 250 -15.94 -1.83 -21.82
C ASN A 250 -15.71 -3.11 -22.65
N LYS A 251 -14.47 -3.35 -23.10
CA LYS A 251 -14.10 -4.61 -23.76
C LYS A 251 -14.31 -5.82 -22.86
N ALA A 252 -13.88 -5.74 -21.60
CA ALA A 252 -14.07 -6.82 -20.64
C ALA A 252 -15.55 -7.06 -20.31
N THR A 253 -16.40 -6.03 -20.27
CA THR A 253 -17.85 -6.18 -20.12
C THR A 253 -18.49 -6.78 -21.36
N GLU A 254 -18.07 -6.40 -22.57
CA GLU A 254 -18.54 -7.03 -23.81
C GLU A 254 -18.15 -8.52 -23.87
N GLU A 255 -16.92 -8.86 -23.46
CA GLU A 255 -16.48 -10.25 -23.34
C GLU A 255 -17.25 -10.99 -22.24
N PHE A 256 -17.46 -10.36 -21.09
CA PHE A 256 -18.26 -10.92 -20.01
C PHE A 256 -19.69 -11.20 -20.46
N ASP A 257 -20.35 -10.26 -21.14
CA ASP A 257 -21.71 -10.43 -21.64
C ASP A 257 -21.79 -11.54 -22.70
N LYS A 258 -20.76 -11.67 -23.56
CA LYS A 258 -20.62 -12.80 -24.50
C LYS A 258 -20.46 -14.13 -23.78
N TYR A 259 -19.61 -14.19 -22.75
CA TYR A 259 -19.44 -15.42 -21.97
C TYR A 259 -20.66 -15.72 -21.11
N ASP A 260 -21.36 -14.73 -20.58
CA ASP A 260 -22.59 -14.90 -19.80
C ASP A 260 -23.73 -15.38 -20.71
N SER A 261 -23.84 -14.87 -21.93
CA SER A 261 -24.78 -15.41 -22.92
C SER A 261 -24.44 -16.85 -23.30
N GLN A 262 -23.17 -17.15 -23.55
CA GLN A 262 -22.71 -18.53 -23.80
C GLN A 262 -22.95 -19.45 -22.60
N ILE A 263 -22.75 -18.97 -21.36
CA ILE A 263 -23.04 -19.74 -20.15
C ILE A 263 -24.54 -19.95 -20.00
N LYS A 264 -25.38 -18.98 -20.33
CA LYS A 264 -26.85 -19.14 -20.33
C LYS A 264 -27.29 -20.16 -21.37
N GLU A 265 -26.77 -20.07 -22.60
CA GLU A 265 -27.02 -21.06 -23.66
C GLU A 265 -26.52 -22.45 -23.26
N LEU A 266 -25.30 -22.57 -22.75
CA LEU A 266 -24.74 -23.82 -22.26
C LEU A 266 -25.50 -24.35 -21.04
N LYS A 267 -25.96 -23.50 -20.13
CA LYS A 267 -26.82 -23.92 -18.99
C LYS A 267 -28.15 -24.42 -19.48
N GLN A 268 -28.75 -23.77 -20.47
CA GLN A 268 -30.01 -24.20 -21.06
C GLN A 268 -29.83 -25.52 -21.82
N SER A 269 -28.79 -25.63 -22.65
CA SER A 269 -28.41 -26.88 -23.32
C SER A 269 -28.04 -27.99 -22.32
N ASN A 270 -27.40 -27.67 -21.21
CA ASN A 270 -27.08 -28.65 -20.16
C ASN A 270 -28.33 -29.02 -19.34
N LEU A 271 -29.29 -28.11 -19.18
CA LEU A 271 -30.59 -28.43 -18.57
C LEU A 271 -31.42 -29.33 -19.50
N GLU A 272 -31.40 -29.06 -20.81
CA GLU A 272 -32.00 -29.90 -21.84
C GLU A 272 -31.32 -31.27 -21.89
N LYS A 273 -29.98 -31.32 -21.97
CA LYS A 273 -29.22 -32.57 -21.90
C LYS A 273 -29.34 -33.29 -20.56
N LYS A 274 -29.56 -32.59 -19.45
CA LYS A 274 -29.88 -33.21 -18.16
C LYS A 274 -31.27 -33.77 -18.14
N LYS A 275 -32.26 -33.12 -18.77
CA LYS A 275 -33.60 -33.70 -18.94
C LYS A 275 -33.55 -34.91 -19.86
N GLU A 276 -32.83 -34.83 -20.98
CA GLU A 276 -32.57 -35.97 -21.85
C GLU A 276 -31.81 -37.08 -21.10
N LEU A 277 -30.78 -36.75 -20.32
CA LEU A 277 -30.07 -37.72 -19.48
C LEU A 277 -30.92 -38.26 -18.35
N GLU A 278 -31.83 -37.50 -17.75
CA GLU A 278 -32.78 -37.99 -16.74
C GLU A 278 -33.86 -38.85 -17.37
N GLU A 279 -34.30 -38.53 -18.60
CA GLU A 279 -35.22 -39.36 -19.38
C GLU A 279 -34.55 -40.65 -19.83
N ILE A 280 -33.32 -40.56 -20.34
CA ILE A 280 -32.47 -41.69 -20.71
C ILE A 280 -32.07 -42.48 -19.46
N SER A 281 -31.74 -41.84 -18.34
CA SER A 281 -31.41 -42.52 -17.07
C SER A 281 -32.65 -43.12 -16.43
N LYS A 282 -33.84 -42.52 -16.55
CA LYS A 282 -35.10 -43.17 -16.17
C LYS A 282 -35.48 -44.28 -17.13
N GLU A 283 -35.13 -44.18 -18.41
CA GLU A 283 -35.22 -45.28 -19.37
C GLU A 283 -34.19 -46.37 -19.06
N ILE A 284 -32.98 -46.04 -18.61
CA ILE A 284 -31.91 -46.98 -18.25
C ILE A 284 -32.10 -47.52 -16.83
N GLU A 285 -32.76 -46.83 -15.91
CA GLU A 285 -33.20 -47.41 -14.63
C GLU A 285 -34.42 -48.29 -14.89
N LYS A 286 -35.40 -47.84 -15.69
CA LYS A 286 -36.51 -48.70 -16.11
C LYS A 286 -36.07 -49.86 -16.98
N ARG A 287 -35.03 -49.75 -17.81
CA ARG A 287 -34.54 -50.85 -18.66
C ARG A 287 -33.44 -51.62 -17.97
N GLY A 288 -32.49 -50.99 -17.31
CA GLY A 288 -31.37 -51.63 -16.58
C GLY A 288 -31.76 -52.30 -15.27
N GLU A 289 -32.59 -51.72 -14.40
CA GLU A 289 -33.10 -52.48 -13.24
C GLU A 289 -34.12 -53.53 -13.66
N ARG A 290 -34.99 -53.25 -14.66
CA ARG A 290 -35.91 -54.28 -15.17
C ARG A 290 -35.15 -55.40 -15.86
N GLU A 291 -34.26 -55.11 -16.80
CA GLU A 291 -33.48 -56.10 -17.55
C GLU A 291 -32.54 -56.84 -16.61
N GLN A 292 -31.86 -56.21 -15.64
CA GLN A 292 -30.98 -56.93 -14.71
C GLN A 292 -31.77 -57.83 -13.73
N ILE A 293 -32.93 -57.37 -13.23
CA ILE A 293 -33.84 -58.19 -12.41
C ILE A 293 -34.48 -59.30 -13.25
N GLN A 294 -34.81 -59.03 -14.51
CA GLN A 294 -35.46 -59.96 -15.44
C GLN A 294 -34.47 -61.01 -15.94
N ILE A 295 -33.24 -60.62 -16.26
CA ILE A 295 -32.09 -61.48 -16.58
C ILE A 295 -31.74 -62.36 -15.36
N SER A 296 -31.68 -61.80 -14.15
CA SER A 296 -31.44 -62.59 -12.94
C SER A 296 -32.58 -63.55 -12.62
N LYS A 297 -33.84 -63.15 -12.83
CA LYS A 297 -35.02 -64.03 -12.71
C LYS A 297 -35.05 -65.10 -13.77
N GLU A 298 -34.68 -64.79 -15.01
CA GLU A 298 -34.57 -65.74 -16.11
C GLU A 298 -33.48 -66.77 -15.83
N LEU A 299 -32.35 -66.37 -15.25
CA LEU A 299 -31.27 -67.29 -14.84
C LEU A 299 -31.70 -68.22 -13.69
N GLU A 300 -32.43 -67.70 -12.70
CA GLU A 300 -33.04 -68.52 -11.63
C GLU A 300 -34.08 -69.50 -12.19
N ASN A 301 -34.98 -69.03 -13.07
CA ASN A 301 -35.99 -69.86 -13.71
C ASN A 301 -35.35 -70.97 -14.57
N LEU A 302 -34.33 -70.65 -15.38
CA LEU A 302 -33.60 -71.63 -16.18
C LEU A 302 -32.94 -72.70 -15.31
N ARG A 303 -32.39 -72.32 -14.14
CA ARG A 303 -31.79 -73.27 -13.19
C ARG A 303 -32.84 -74.21 -12.59
N VAL A 304 -34.00 -73.68 -12.22
CA VAL A 304 -35.12 -74.47 -11.70
C VAL A 304 -35.63 -75.45 -12.77
N ASP A 305 -35.75 -75.01 -14.02
CA ASP A 305 -36.24 -75.86 -15.12
C ASP A 305 -35.24 -76.96 -15.49
N ILE A 306 -33.94 -76.67 -15.49
CA ILE A 306 -32.90 -77.69 -15.66
C ILE A 306 -32.96 -78.74 -14.54
N ALA A 307 -33.20 -78.33 -13.29
CA ALA A 307 -33.32 -79.25 -12.17
C ALA A 307 -34.57 -80.16 -12.30
N LYS A 308 -35.73 -79.58 -12.63
CA LYS A 308 -36.97 -80.32 -12.86
C LYS A 308 -36.85 -81.34 -14.00
N ASN A 309 -36.26 -80.94 -15.13
CA ASN A 309 -36.08 -81.85 -16.26
C ASN A 309 -35.07 -82.97 -15.97
N ARG A 310 -34.03 -82.72 -15.15
CA ARG A 310 -33.14 -83.79 -14.65
C ARG A 310 -33.89 -84.82 -13.80
N GLU A 311 -34.71 -84.35 -12.87
CA GLU A 311 -35.49 -85.25 -12.02
C GLU A 311 -36.50 -86.07 -12.83
N ARG A 312 -37.18 -85.45 -13.81
CA ARG A 312 -38.09 -86.15 -14.72
C ARG A 312 -37.38 -87.24 -15.53
N ILE A 313 -36.21 -86.95 -16.10
CA ILE A 313 -35.41 -87.94 -16.83
C ILE A 313 -35.00 -89.11 -15.91
N ASN A 314 -34.57 -88.82 -14.69
CA ASN A 314 -34.23 -89.87 -13.72
C ASN A 314 -35.45 -90.72 -13.35
N SER A 315 -36.62 -90.11 -13.19
CA SER A 315 -37.86 -90.84 -12.93
C SER A 315 -38.24 -91.74 -14.11
N CYS A 316 -38.17 -91.23 -15.35
CA CYS A 316 -38.45 -92.03 -16.54
C CYS A 316 -37.45 -93.19 -16.69
N LYS A 317 -36.16 -92.99 -16.38
CA LYS A 317 -35.15 -94.06 -16.39
C LYS A 317 -35.48 -95.18 -15.40
N ASN A 318 -35.83 -94.81 -14.16
CA ASN A 318 -36.22 -95.78 -13.15
C ASN A 318 -37.50 -96.53 -13.55
N GLU A 319 -38.43 -95.88 -14.24
CA GLU A 319 -39.65 -96.49 -14.76
C GLU A 319 -39.37 -97.45 -15.92
N ILE A 320 -38.49 -97.07 -16.85
CA ILE A 320 -38.00 -97.96 -17.94
C ILE A 320 -37.37 -99.22 -17.34
N GLU A 321 -36.51 -99.07 -16.34
CA GLU A 321 -35.83 -100.20 -15.69
C GLU A 321 -36.85 -101.15 -15.05
N ARG A 322 -37.83 -100.63 -14.30
CA ARG A 322 -38.90 -101.44 -13.69
C ARG A 322 -39.77 -102.17 -14.73
N VAL A 323 -40.18 -101.49 -15.80
CA VAL A 323 -41.03 -102.10 -16.83
C VAL A 323 -40.24 -103.15 -17.63
N SER A 324 -38.94 -102.91 -17.88
CA SER A 324 -38.07 -103.87 -18.57
C SER A 324 -37.86 -105.16 -17.78
N GLN A 325 -37.58 -105.05 -16.47
CA GLN A 325 -37.44 -106.22 -15.58
C GLN A 325 -38.74 -107.02 -15.51
N ARG A 326 -39.90 -106.34 -15.49
CA ARG A 326 -41.19 -107.02 -15.45
C ARG A 326 -41.51 -107.72 -16.77
N ARG A 327 -41.12 -107.13 -17.90
CA ARG A 327 -41.22 -107.77 -19.22
C ARG A 327 -40.36 -109.04 -19.29
N GLU A 328 -39.12 -108.99 -18.82
CA GLU A 328 -38.23 -110.17 -18.80
C GLU A 328 -38.81 -111.32 -17.96
N GLN A 329 -39.40 -111.02 -16.80
CA GLN A 329 -40.08 -112.03 -15.98
C GLN A 329 -41.27 -112.67 -16.71
N LEU A 330 -42.07 -111.87 -17.41
CA LEU A 330 -43.22 -112.35 -18.17
C LEU A 330 -42.78 -113.19 -19.38
N ASP A 331 -41.72 -112.80 -20.07
CA ASP A 331 -41.14 -113.55 -21.19
C ASP A 331 -40.57 -114.91 -20.75
N ALA A 332 -39.94 -114.97 -19.58
CA ALA A 332 -39.50 -116.22 -18.99
C ALA A 332 -40.68 -117.16 -18.70
N SER A 333 -41.76 -116.65 -18.09
CA SER A 333 -42.97 -117.46 -17.84
C SER A 333 -43.67 -117.92 -19.13
N TYR A 334 -43.65 -117.08 -20.17
CA TYR A 334 -44.20 -117.42 -21.48
C TYR A 334 -43.44 -118.60 -22.11
N LYS A 335 -42.11 -118.57 -22.08
CA LYS A 335 -41.25 -119.67 -22.57
C LYS A 335 -41.44 -120.97 -21.79
N GLU A 336 -41.63 -120.90 -20.47
CA GLU A 336 -41.92 -122.08 -19.65
C GLU A 336 -43.26 -122.74 -20.02
N ILE A 337 -44.32 -121.94 -20.19
CA ILE A 337 -45.64 -122.44 -20.59
C ILE A 337 -45.61 -123.01 -22.00
N GLU A 338 -44.90 -122.37 -22.93
CA GLU A 338 -44.74 -122.88 -24.29
C GLU A 338 -44.02 -124.25 -24.32
N ASN A 339 -43.00 -124.44 -23.49
CA ASN A 339 -42.33 -125.73 -23.36
C ASN A 339 -43.24 -126.81 -22.75
N LYS A 340 -44.10 -126.45 -21.78
CA LYS A 340 -45.09 -127.38 -21.20
C LYS A 340 -46.14 -127.82 -22.23
N ILE A 341 -46.60 -126.90 -23.08
CA ILE A 341 -47.54 -127.21 -24.17
C ILE A 341 -46.90 -128.21 -25.15
N LYS A 342 -45.66 -127.97 -25.58
CA LYS A 342 -44.92 -128.89 -26.48
C LYS A 342 -44.72 -130.29 -25.89
N ASN A 343 -44.52 -130.39 -24.58
CA ASN A 343 -44.39 -131.68 -23.91
C ASN A 343 -45.73 -132.43 -23.87
N PHE A 344 -46.84 -131.75 -23.58
CA PHE A 344 -48.17 -132.36 -23.61
C PHE A 344 -48.60 -132.79 -25.01
N GLU A 345 -48.19 -132.08 -26.07
CA GLU A 345 -48.41 -132.52 -27.45
C GLU A 345 -47.71 -133.86 -27.74
N LYS A 346 -46.46 -134.03 -27.28
CA LYS A 346 -45.72 -135.29 -27.44
C LYS A 346 -46.36 -136.44 -26.66
N GLU A 347 -46.76 -136.20 -25.41
CA GLU A 347 -47.45 -137.21 -24.58
C GLU A 347 -48.76 -137.66 -25.22
N LYS A 348 -49.53 -136.70 -25.76
CA LYS A 348 -50.77 -136.99 -26.49
C LYS A 348 -50.50 -137.81 -27.76
N GLU A 349 -49.50 -137.45 -28.57
CA GLU A 349 -49.14 -138.22 -29.76
C GLU A 349 -48.75 -139.67 -29.44
N ASP A 350 -48.04 -139.89 -28.33
CA ASP A 350 -47.65 -141.24 -27.90
C ASP A 350 -48.84 -142.05 -27.38
N LEU A 351 -49.76 -141.44 -26.64
CA LEU A 351 -51.01 -142.09 -26.23
C LEU A 351 -51.91 -142.43 -27.44
N GLU A 352 -52.02 -141.54 -28.42
CA GLU A 352 -52.77 -141.81 -29.66
C GLU A 352 -52.16 -142.98 -30.47
N LYS A 353 -50.82 -143.15 -30.45
CA LYS A 353 -50.16 -144.34 -31.03
C LYS A 353 -50.50 -145.61 -30.25
N GLN A 354 -50.54 -145.55 -28.92
CA GLN A 354 -50.90 -146.71 -28.09
C GLN A 354 -52.34 -147.17 -28.37
N ILE A 355 -53.29 -146.24 -28.46
CA ILE A 355 -54.67 -146.55 -28.83
C ILE A 355 -54.74 -147.22 -30.21
N LYS A 356 -54.09 -146.65 -31.23
CA LYS A 356 -54.04 -147.28 -32.57
C LYS A 356 -53.42 -148.67 -32.58
N SER A 357 -52.46 -148.95 -31.70
CA SER A 357 -51.88 -150.30 -31.58
C SER A 357 -52.85 -151.29 -30.93
N ARG A 358 -53.61 -150.84 -29.92
CA ARG A 358 -54.64 -151.62 -29.22
C ARG A 358 -55.85 -151.90 -30.11
N ASP A 359 -56.29 -150.92 -30.90
CA ASP A 359 -57.37 -151.12 -31.88
C ASP A 359 -57.00 -152.19 -32.91
N LYS A 360 -55.73 -152.22 -33.35
CA LYS A 360 -55.22 -153.28 -34.21
C LYS A 360 -55.17 -154.64 -33.52
N GLU A 361 -54.80 -154.70 -32.24
CA GLU A 361 -54.88 -155.94 -31.45
C GLU A 361 -56.35 -156.42 -31.38
N LYS A 362 -57.28 -155.50 -31.13
CA LYS A 362 -58.72 -155.79 -31.11
C LYS A 362 -59.21 -156.34 -32.46
N GLU A 363 -58.89 -155.68 -33.57
CA GLU A 363 -59.24 -156.17 -34.91
C GLU A 363 -58.66 -157.55 -35.21
N GLN A 364 -57.44 -157.85 -34.75
CA GLN A 364 -56.85 -159.18 -34.90
C GLN A 364 -57.58 -160.25 -34.09
N VAL A 365 -57.97 -159.93 -32.86
CA VAL A 365 -58.78 -160.83 -32.02
C VAL A 365 -60.16 -161.04 -32.65
N GLU A 366 -60.82 -159.98 -33.13
CA GLU A 366 -62.10 -160.06 -33.83
C GLU A 366 -62.03 -160.85 -35.16
N PHE A 367 -60.97 -160.67 -35.94
CA PHE A 367 -60.74 -161.47 -37.15
C PHE A 367 -60.50 -162.94 -36.82
N SER A 368 -59.84 -163.22 -35.69
CA SER A 368 -59.68 -164.58 -35.17
C SER A 368 -61.03 -165.18 -34.77
N ILE A 369 -61.92 -164.39 -34.14
CA ILE A 369 -63.32 -164.76 -33.83
C ILE A 369 -64.08 -165.15 -35.10
N GLU A 370 -63.97 -164.36 -36.17
CA GLU A 370 -64.71 -164.61 -37.42
C GLU A 370 -64.24 -165.89 -38.14
N LYS A 371 -62.92 -166.14 -38.11
CA LYS A 371 -62.31 -167.33 -38.71
C LYS A 371 -62.62 -168.59 -37.91
N PHE A 372 -62.73 -168.49 -36.57
CA PHE A 372 -63.08 -169.61 -35.70
C PHE A 372 -64.57 -169.95 -35.75
N LYS A 373 -65.46 -168.93 -35.77
CA LYS A 373 -66.92 -169.08 -35.94
C LYS A 373 -67.30 -169.87 -37.19
N LYS A 374 -66.52 -169.75 -38.28
CA LYS A 374 -66.79 -170.49 -39.53
C LYS A 374 -66.30 -171.95 -39.52
N LYS A 375 -65.48 -172.39 -38.57
CA LYS A 375 -64.79 -173.71 -38.66
C LYS A 375 -65.22 -174.77 -37.63
N ASN A 376 -65.71 -174.40 -36.44
CA ASN A 376 -66.10 -175.37 -35.40
C ASN A 376 -67.43 -174.98 -34.73
N LYS A 377 -68.48 -175.78 -34.87
CA LYS A 377 -69.77 -175.62 -34.16
C LYS A 377 -69.66 -176.18 -32.73
N LEU A 378 -69.30 -175.37 -31.72
CA LEU A 378 -69.57 -175.55 -30.28
C LEU A 378 -69.07 -174.31 -29.50
N GLY A 379 -69.78 -173.93 -28.43
CA GLY A 379 -69.81 -172.58 -27.84
C GLY A 379 -69.22 -172.39 -26.44
N GLU A 380 -68.14 -173.10 -26.07
CA GLU A 380 -67.54 -172.97 -24.73
C GLU A 380 -66.23 -172.14 -24.66
N ASP A 381 -65.66 -171.70 -25.79
CA ASP A 381 -64.46 -170.84 -25.81
C ASP A 381 -64.77 -169.33 -25.97
N LEU A 382 -66.05 -168.92 -26.06
CA LEU A 382 -66.48 -167.53 -26.28
C LEU A 382 -66.33 -166.63 -25.05
N GLU A 383 -66.59 -167.13 -23.83
CA GLU A 383 -66.56 -166.31 -22.61
C GLU A 383 -65.17 -165.76 -22.23
N LYS A 384 -64.08 -166.47 -22.59
CA LYS A 384 -62.72 -165.98 -22.30
C LYS A 384 -62.33 -164.84 -23.23
N VAL A 385 -62.72 -164.93 -24.50
CA VAL A 385 -62.37 -163.93 -25.50
C VAL A 385 -63.22 -162.67 -25.32
N ASP A 386 -64.50 -162.78 -24.96
CA ASP A 386 -65.34 -161.62 -24.64
C ASP A 386 -64.78 -160.83 -23.43
N LYS A 387 -64.21 -161.52 -22.43
CA LYS A 387 -63.50 -160.86 -21.32
C LYS A 387 -62.24 -160.13 -21.77
N ASP A 388 -61.46 -160.72 -22.68
CA ASP A 388 -60.25 -160.07 -23.21
C ASP A 388 -60.61 -158.81 -24.03
N VAL A 389 -61.71 -158.84 -24.79
CA VAL A 389 -62.22 -157.67 -25.52
C VAL A 389 -62.73 -156.59 -24.57
N GLU A 390 -63.51 -156.94 -23.54
CA GLU A 390 -63.96 -155.99 -22.51
C GLU A 390 -62.77 -155.36 -21.74
N GLU A 391 -61.71 -156.13 -21.48
CA GLU A 391 -60.51 -155.61 -20.82
C GLU A 391 -59.71 -154.64 -21.71
N ILE A 392 -59.65 -154.91 -23.02
CA ILE A 392 -59.06 -153.99 -24.01
C ILE A 392 -59.90 -152.71 -24.13
N ASP A 393 -61.23 -152.82 -24.16
CA ASP A 393 -62.13 -151.66 -24.25
C ASP A 393 -62.04 -150.79 -22.99
N SER A 394 -62.04 -151.38 -21.79
CA SER A 394 -61.87 -150.63 -20.54
C SER A 394 -60.52 -149.90 -20.47
N LYS A 395 -59.44 -150.51 -20.98
CA LYS A 395 -58.12 -149.87 -21.07
C LYS A 395 -58.10 -148.74 -22.11
N THR A 396 -58.79 -148.92 -23.23
CA THR A 396 -58.89 -147.93 -24.30
C THR A 396 -59.71 -146.72 -23.85
N GLU A 397 -60.82 -146.92 -23.13
CA GLU A 397 -61.60 -145.83 -22.51
C GLU A 397 -60.79 -145.03 -21.50
N LYS A 398 -59.96 -145.71 -20.67
CA LYS A 398 -59.05 -145.02 -19.74
C LYS A 398 -58.04 -144.13 -20.46
N LEU A 399 -57.38 -144.66 -21.50
CA LEU A 399 -56.44 -143.88 -22.32
C LEU A 399 -57.15 -142.72 -23.04
N GLN A 400 -58.37 -142.92 -23.52
CA GLN A 400 -59.18 -141.87 -24.15
C GLN A 400 -59.51 -140.75 -23.15
N SER A 401 -59.90 -141.10 -21.92
CA SER A 401 -60.15 -140.13 -20.85
C SER A 401 -58.89 -139.35 -20.45
N GLU A 402 -57.72 -140.00 -20.51
CA GLU A 402 -56.44 -139.38 -20.23
C GLU A 402 -56.07 -138.37 -21.34
N ILE A 403 -56.30 -138.71 -22.62
CA ILE A 403 -56.14 -137.80 -23.75
C ILE A 403 -57.06 -136.58 -23.63
N ASP A 404 -58.32 -136.76 -23.24
CA ASP A 404 -59.26 -135.64 -23.09
C ASP A 404 -58.84 -134.73 -21.91
N SER A 405 -58.38 -135.31 -20.80
CA SER A 405 -57.82 -134.54 -19.69
C SER A 405 -56.57 -133.74 -20.08
N LEU A 406 -55.70 -134.32 -20.91
CA LEU A 406 -54.51 -133.65 -21.45
C LEU A 406 -54.89 -132.53 -22.43
N ARG A 407 -55.93 -132.73 -23.26
CA ARG A 407 -56.45 -131.69 -24.17
C ARG A 407 -57.01 -130.50 -23.40
N GLU A 408 -57.81 -130.72 -22.35
CA GLU A 408 -58.32 -129.64 -21.51
C GLU A 408 -57.16 -128.87 -20.83
N ARG A 409 -56.17 -129.60 -20.31
CA ARG A 409 -54.99 -129.00 -19.69
C ARG A 409 -54.18 -128.18 -20.70
N GLN A 410 -53.97 -128.70 -21.90
CA GLN A 410 -53.31 -127.98 -23.00
C GLN A 410 -54.07 -126.71 -23.36
N GLN A 411 -55.39 -126.78 -23.51
CA GLN A 411 -56.21 -125.63 -23.89
C GLN A 411 -56.25 -124.55 -22.79
N SER A 412 -56.15 -124.94 -21.52
CA SER A 412 -56.00 -123.99 -20.41
C SER A 412 -54.65 -123.25 -20.46
N LEU A 413 -53.55 -123.96 -20.76
CA LEU A 413 -52.22 -123.36 -20.91
C LEU A 413 -52.11 -122.46 -22.15
N ILE A 414 -52.78 -122.81 -23.26
CA ILE A 414 -52.83 -121.93 -24.45
C ILE A 414 -53.52 -120.60 -24.11
N ARG A 415 -54.64 -120.64 -23.37
CA ARG A 415 -55.31 -119.40 -22.91
C ARG A 415 -54.42 -118.57 -21.97
N GLU A 416 -53.58 -119.22 -21.16
CA GLU A 416 -52.62 -118.55 -20.30
C GLU A 416 -51.48 -117.92 -21.11
N LYS A 417 -50.99 -118.63 -22.14
CA LYS A 417 -50.01 -118.13 -23.12
C LYS A 417 -50.51 -116.87 -23.82
N ASP A 418 -51.72 -116.88 -24.36
CA ASP A 418 -52.30 -115.73 -25.08
C ASP A 418 -52.45 -114.50 -24.16
N LYS A 419 -52.80 -114.71 -22.89
CA LYS A 419 -52.88 -113.63 -21.88
C LYS A 419 -51.51 -113.03 -21.60
N LEU A 420 -50.47 -113.86 -21.47
CA LEU A 420 -49.11 -113.41 -21.26
C LEU A 420 -48.57 -112.65 -22.47
N GLU A 421 -48.86 -113.12 -23.68
CA GLU A 421 -48.47 -112.44 -24.92
C GLU A 421 -49.10 -111.05 -25.04
N PHE A 422 -50.39 -110.91 -24.71
CA PHE A 422 -51.06 -109.60 -24.66
C PHE A 422 -50.43 -108.67 -23.60
N MET A 423 -50.10 -109.21 -22.41
CA MET A 423 -49.43 -108.43 -21.37
C MET A 423 -48.03 -107.96 -21.79
N ILE A 424 -47.25 -108.80 -22.48
CA ILE A 424 -45.93 -108.43 -23.01
C ILE A 424 -46.06 -107.33 -24.06
N SER A 425 -47.01 -107.45 -25.01
CA SER A 425 -47.26 -106.42 -26.03
C SER A 425 -47.64 -105.08 -25.39
N SER A 426 -48.49 -105.10 -24.36
CA SER A 426 -48.88 -103.89 -23.61
C SER A 426 -47.70 -103.25 -22.88
N MET A 427 -46.76 -104.06 -22.37
CA MET A 427 -45.53 -103.56 -21.77
C MET A 427 -44.57 -102.97 -22.80
N ASP A 428 -44.48 -103.55 -24.00
CA ASP A 428 -43.65 -103.03 -25.08
C ASP A 428 -44.15 -101.66 -25.59
N ASP A 429 -45.46 -101.47 -25.67
CA ASP A 429 -46.03 -100.16 -26.02
C ASP A 429 -45.80 -99.11 -24.92
N ARG A 430 -45.85 -99.52 -23.66
CA ARG A 430 -45.50 -98.64 -22.53
C ARG A 430 -44.03 -98.25 -22.56
N LEU A 431 -43.12 -99.19 -22.82
CA LEU A 431 -41.68 -98.93 -22.94
C LEU A 431 -41.38 -97.92 -24.04
N LYS A 432 -42.00 -98.06 -25.24
CA LYS A 432 -41.82 -97.12 -26.34
C LYS A 432 -42.22 -95.69 -25.96
N LYS A 433 -43.40 -95.53 -25.34
CA LYS A 433 -43.89 -94.20 -24.91
C LYS A 433 -42.98 -93.54 -23.88
N VAL A 434 -42.52 -94.29 -22.87
CA VAL A 434 -41.61 -93.72 -21.85
C VAL A 434 -40.25 -93.36 -22.47
N HIS A 435 -39.78 -94.11 -23.46
CA HIS A 435 -38.50 -93.83 -24.13
C HIS A 435 -38.58 -92.60 -25.06
N GLU A 436 -39.72 -92.36 -25.71
CA GLU A 436 -39.97 -91.13 -26.48
C GLU A 436 -39.95 -89.90 -25.56
N ILE A 437 -40.63 -89.96 -24.42
CA ILE A 437 -40.66 -88.89 -23.41
C ILE A 437 -39.25 -88.63 -22.84
N GLU A 438 -38.49 -89.68 -22.55
CA GLU A 438 -37.10 -89.53 -22.07
C GLU A 438 -36.21 -88.83 -23.11
N LYS A 439 -36.40 -89.13 -24.40
CA LYS A 439 -35.62 -88.54 -25.50
C LYS A 439 -35.98 -87.07 -25.73
N GLU A 440 -37.25 -86.71 -25.60
CA GLU A 440 -37.74 -85.33 -25.70
C GLU A 440 -37.15 -84.47 -24.57
N HIS A 441 -37.28 -84.91 -23.32
CA HIS A 441 -36.72 -84.19 -22.17
C HIS A 441 -35.19 -84.09 -22.19
N LYS A 442 -34.49 -85.09 -22.75
CA LYS A 442 -33.03 -85.02 -22.96
C LYS A 442 -32.65 -83.90 -23.91
N LYS A 443 -33.37 -83.73 -25.02
CA LYS A 443 -33.12 -82.63 -25.97
C LYS A 443 -33.40 -81.26 -25.35
N GLU A 444 -34.55 -81.11 -24.68
CA GLU A 444 -34.90 -79.86 -23.98
C GLU A 444 -33.83 -79.46 -22.95
N LEU A 445 -33.28 -80.43 -22.24
CA LEU A 445 -32.23 -80.19 -21.25
C LEU A 445 -30.90 -79.77 -21.87
N GLU A 446 -30.58 -80.26 -23.05
CA GLU A 446 -29.37 -79.88 -23.80
C GLU A 446 -29.51 -78.45 -24.35
N ASP A 447 -30.68 -78.11 -24.89
CA ASP A 447 -31.00 -76.74 -25.34
C ASP A 447 -30.97 -75.73 -24.18
N LEU A 448 -31.53 -76.10 -23.01
CA LEU A 448 -31.50 -75.26 -21.82
C LEU A 448 -30.08 -75.06 -21.27
N LYS A 449 -29.21 -76.08 -21.38
CA LYS A 449 -27.78 -75.95 -21.01
C LYS A 449 -27.05 -74.98 -21.93
N ASN A 450 -27.25 -75.10 -23.24
CA ASN A 450 -26.62 -74.22 -24.22
C ASN A 450 -27.04 -72.76 -23.97
N LYS A 451 -28.34 -72.52 -23.78
CA LYS A 451 -28.84 -71.19 -23.41
C LYS A 451 -28.24 -70.66 -22.11
N ARG A 452 -28.07 -71.51 -21.09
CA ARG A 452 -27.43 -71.11 -19.82
C ARG A 452 -25.99 -70.67 -20.02
N ASP A 453 -25.23 -71.37 -20.86
CA ASP A 453 -23.82 -71.11 -21.06
C ASP A 453 -23.58 -69.88 -21.96
N GLU A 454 -24.41 -69.67 -23.00
CA GLU A 454 -24.46 -68.42 -23.77
C GLU A 454 -24.76 -67.22 -22.85
N PHE A 455 -25.77 -67.35 -21.99
CA PHE A 455 -26.16 -66.31 -21.06
C PHE A 455 -25.06 -65.97 -20.04
N LYS A 456 -24.31 -66.99 -19.59
CA LYS A 456 -23.17 -66.82 -18.69
C LYS A 456 -22.03 -66.05 -19.37
N GLN A 457 -21.77 -66.29 -20.65
CA GLN A 457 -20.76 -65.55 -21.42
C GLN A 457 -21.16 -64.08 -21.59
N ALA A 458 -22.40 -63.80 -21.98
CA ALA A 458 -22.90 -62.43 -22.12
C ALA A 458 -22.81 -61.64 -20.80
N THR A 459 -23.11 -62.29 -19.67
CA THR A 459 -23.00 -61.65 -18.34
C THR A 459 -21.55 -61.33 -17.96
N LEU A 460 -20.58 -62.17 -18.36
CA LEU A 460 -19.15 -61.94 -18.12
C LEU A 460 -18.62 -60.77 -18.97
N GLU A 461 -19.03 -60.68 -20.23
CA GLU A 461 -18.65 -59.58 -21.12
C GLU A 461 -19.18 -58.24 -20.61
N LEU A 462 -20.45 -58.18 -20.19
CA LEU A 462 -21.07 -56.98 -19.65
C LEU A 462 -20.33 -56.46 -18.39
N ASN A 463 -19.92 -57.36 -17.50
CA ASN A 463 -19.15 -57.00 -16.31
C ASN A 463 -17.74 -56.50 -16.67
N LYS A 464 -17.14 -56.99 -17.75
CA LYS A 464 -15.83 -56.53 -18.21
C LYS A 464 -15.90 -55.10 -18.73
N THR A 465 -16.89 -54.79 -19.57
CA THR A 465 -17.10 -53.45 -20.12
C THR A 465 -17.39 -52.41 -19.04
N LEU A 466 -18.19 -52.76 -18.02
CA LEU A 466 -18.49 -51.86 -16.90
C LEU A 466 -17.24 -51.50 -16.05
N ASN A 467 -16.34 -52.47 -15.87
CA ASN A 467 -15.07 -52.22 -15.16
C ASN A 467 -14.12 -51.35 -15.99
N GLU A 468 -14.09 -51.55 -17.31
CA GLU A 468 -13.28 -50.73 -18.23
C GLU A 468 -13.74 -49.26 -18.19
N ASP A 469 -15.05 -49.00 -18.28
CA ASP A 469 -15.62 -47.65 -18.18
C ASP A 469 -15.28 -46.97 -16.84
N SER A 470 -15.41 -47.70 -15.74
CA SER A 470 -15.05 -47.20 -14.41
C SER A 470 -13.57 -46.82 -14.31
N SER A 471 -12.69 -47.61 -14.94
CA SER A 471 -11.25 -47.34 -14.98
C SER A 471 -10.89 -46.11 -15.82
N ILE A 472 -11.61 -45.89 -16.93
CA ILE A 472 -11.41 -44.74 -17.81
C ILE A 472 -11.86 -43.45 -17.11
N ALA A 473 -13.00 -43.49 -16.41
CA ALA A 473 -13.48 -42.35 -15.62
C ALA A 473 -12.46 -41.90 -14.56
N ALA A 474 -11.81 -42.84 -13.87
CA ALA A 474 -10.76 -42.54 -12.88
C ALA A 474 -9.51 -41.90 -13.53
N LYS A 475 -9.10 -42.38 -14.71
CA LYS A 475 -7.96 -41.80 -15.46
C LYS A 475 -8.23 -40.36 -15.89
N ILE A 476 -9.45 -40.05 -16.35
CA ILE A 476 -9.85 -38.70 -16.75
C ILE A 476 -9.74 -37.71 -15.58
N ILE A 477 -10.14 -38.14 -14.37
CA ILE A 477 -10.05 -37.30 -13.17
C ILE A 477 -8.59 -36.99 -12.82
N ASN A 478 -7.70 -37.98 -12.91
CA ASN A 478 -6.28 -37.79 -12.64
C ASN A 478 -5.62 -36.85 -13.66
N PHE A 479 -5.89 -37.03 -14.95
CA PHE A 479 -5.35 -36.14 -15.98
C PHE A 479 -5.84 -34.69 -15.82
N LYS A 480 -7.09 -34.47 -15.42
CA LYS A 480 -7.58 -33.10 -15.12
C LYS A 480 -6.84 -32.45 -13.95
N ARG A 481 -6.47 -33.22 -12.91
CA ARG A 481 -5.66 -32.70 -11.80
C ARG A 481 -4.24 -32.34 -12.23
N GLU A 482 -3.60 -33.19 -13.03
CA GLU A 482 -2.26 -32.93 -13.55
C GLU A 482 -2.22 -31.67 -14.44
N LEU A 483 -3.25 -31.49 -15.28
CA LEU A 483 -3.37 -30.33 -16.15
C LEU A 483 -3.45 -29.02 -15.34
N ALA A 484 -4.26 -29.00 -14.28
CA ALA A 484 -4.38 -27.84 -13.39
C ALA A 484 -3.05 -27.48 -12.70
N ILE A 485 -2.28 -28.48 -12.25
CA ILE A 485 -0.96 -28.26 -11.63
C ILE A 485 0.02 -27.65 -12.65
N ARG A 486 0.02 -28.16 -13.89
CA ARG A 486 0.90 -27.65 -14.95
C ARG A 486 0.55 -26.23 -15.38
N GLU A 487 -0.74 -25.88 -15.44
CA GLU A 487 -1.17 -24.50 -15.72
C GLU A 487 -0.71 -23.51 -14.63
N GLU A 488 -0.75 -23.92 -13.36
CA GLU A 488 -0.26 -23.10 -12.25
C GLU A 488 1.27 -22.88 -12.32
N GLU A 489 2.03 -23.92 -12.65
CA GLU A 489 3.48 -23.82 -12.88
C GLU A 489 3.82 -22.89 -14.04
N LEU A 490 3.08 -22.99 -15.14
CA LEU A 490 3.27 -22.16 -16.34
C LEU A 490 2.99 -20.68 -16.03
N SER A 491 1.93 -20.41 -15.26
CA SER A 491 1.62 -19.07 -14.75
C SER A 491 2.78 -18.49 -13.92
N LYS A 492 3.31 -19.26 -12.96
CA LYS A 492 4.47 -18.84 -12.13
C LYS A 492 5.72 -18.56 -12.97
N LEU A 493 6.01 -19.41 -13.96
CA LEU A 493 7.15 -19.22 -14.85
C LEU A 493 7.00 -17.99 -15.75
N SER A 494 5.79 -17.71 -16.24
CA SER A 494 5.52 -16.53 -17.07
C SER A 494 5.75 -15.21 -16.33
N VAL A 495 5.33 -15.12 -15.07
CA VAL A 495 5.57 -13.95 -14.20
C VAL A 495 7.06 -13.76 -13.95
N ARG A 496 7.80 -14.85 -13.70
CA ARG A 496 9.24 -14.82 -13.48
C ARG A 496 10.00 -14.39 -14.75
N GLN A 497 9.55 -14.85 -15.92
CA GLN A 497 10.14 -14.47 -17.21
C GLN A 497 9.89 -12.99 -17.53
N ALA A 498 8.71 -12.45 -17.21
CA ALA A 498 8.43 -11.03 -17.36
C ALA A 498 9.38 -10.17 -16.50
N GLY A 499 9.57 -10.53 -15.23
CA GLY A 499 10.50 -9.84 -14.34
C GLY A 499 11.98 -9.93 -14.77
N LEU A 500 12.40 -11.06 -15.33
CA LEU A 500 13.77 -11.22 -15.85
C LEU A 500 14.02 -10.44 -17.15
N LYS A 501 13.03 -10.33 -18.04
CA LYS A 501 13.14 -9.50 -19.24
C LYS A 501 13.32 -8.03 -18.90
N GLU A 502 12.60 -7.53 -17.91
CA GLU A 502 12.66 -6.13 -17.48
C GLU A 502 14.05 -5.76 -16.92
N VAL A 503 14.65 -6.63 -16.10
CA VAL A 503 16.01 -6.45 -15.56
C VAL A 503 17.08 -6.55 -16.67
N SER A 504 16.91 -7.47 -17.62
CA SER A 504 17.88 -7.65 -18.72
C SER A 504 17.91 -6.45 -19.66
N MET A 505 16.75 -5.87 -20.00
CA MET A 505 16.68 -4.72 -20.91
C MET A 505 17.22 -3.43 -20.28
N GLN A 506 17.07 -3.26 -18.96
CA GLN A 506 17.65 -2.11 -18.25
C GLN A 506 19.19 -2.12 -18.28
N ASN A 507 19.81 -3.30 -18.19
CA ASN A 507 21.28 -3.42 -18.28
C ASN A 507 21.81 -3.22 -19.70
N GLU A 508 21.06 -3.63 -20.73
CA GLU A 508 21.45 -3.47 -22.13
C GLU A 508 21.45 -1.99 -22.57
N ALA A 509 20.45 -1.22 -22.16
CA ALA A 509 20.38 0.22 -22.44
C ALA A 509 21.58 0.98 -21.84
N VAL A 510 21.97 0.63 -20.60
CA VAL A 510 23.10 1.25 -19.91
C VAL A 510 24.43 0.88 -20.57
N GLN A 511 24.62 -0.38 -20.94
CA GLN A 511 25.83 -0.81 -21.67
C GLN A 511 25.97 -0.11 -23.02
N LYS A 512 24.88 0.04 -23.79
CA LYS A 512 24.92 0.72 -25.10
C LYS A 512 25.34 2.18 -25.01
N ILE A 513 24.97 2.89 -23.93
CA ILE A 513 25.45 4.27 -23.72
C ILE A 513 26.95 4.27 -23.37
N LEU A 514 27.40 3.36 -22.52
CA LEU A 514 28.82 3.27 -22.15
C LEU A 514 29.71 2.94 -23.36
N ASP A 515 29.27 2.03 -24.23
CA ASP A 515 29.99 1.64 -25.46
C ASP A 515 30.11 2.79 -26.46
N SER A 516 29.11 3.67 -26.52
CA SER A 516 29.07 4.80 -27.45
C SER A 516 30.01 5.96 -27.08
N LYS A 517 30.63 5.94 -25.89
CA LYS A 517 31.65 6.90 -25.41
C LYS A 517 31.30 8.37 -25.68
N PHE A 518 30.07 8.78 -25.33
CA PHE A 518 29.68 10.18 -25.37
C PHE A 518 30.64 11.03 -24.52
N LYS A 519 31.06 12.19 -25.06
CA LYS A 519 31.82 13.17 -24.29
C LYS A 519 30.93 13.69 -23.15
N GLY A 520 31.43 13.59 -21.92
CA GLY A 520 30.74 13.99 -20.70
C GLY A 520 29.92 12.89 -20.02
N VAL A 521 30.09 11.62 -20.43
CA VAL A 521 29.59 10.44 -19.68
C VAL A 521 30.76 9.80 -18.93
N TYR A 522 30.62 9.66 -17.61
CA TYR A 522 31.72 9.20 -16.74
C TYR A 522 31.65 7.73 -16.35
N GLY A 523 30.49 7.09 -16.54
CA GLY A 523 30.27 5.70 -16.11
C GLY A 523 29.01 5.57 -15.27
N THR A 524 28.76 4.38 -14.74
CA THR A 524 27.67 4.17 -13.79
C THR A 524 28.10 4.49 -12.36
N VAL A 525 27.13 4.72 -11.48
CA VAL A 525 27.37 4.88 -10.03
C VAL A 525 28.20 3.71 -9.47
N ALA A 526 27.93 2.48 -9.92
CA ALA A 526 28.69 1.28 -9.55
C ALA A 526 30.17 1.33 -9.96
N GLN A 527 30.49 1.93 -11.10
CA GLN A 527 31.87 2.01 -11.62
C GLN A 527 32.68 3.13 -10.96
N LEU A 528 32.01 4.19 -10.51
CA LEU A 528 32.65 5.40 -9.98
C LEU A 528 32.80 5.40 -8.46
N GLY A 529 32.03 4.57 -7.74
CA GLY A 529 32.08 4.45 -6.29
C GLY A 529 32.91 3.24 -5.83
N SER A 530 33.98 3.48 -5.07
CA SER A 530 34.70 2.41 -4.35
C SER A 530 34.50 2.56 -2.83
N VAL A 531 34.10 1.47 -2.16
CA VAL A 531 33.96 1.43 -0.70
C VAL A 531 34.67 0.20 -0.13
N SER A 532 35.11 0.25 1.13
CA SER A 532 35.71 -0.92 1.78
C SER A 532 34.69 -2.05 1.91
N SER A 533 35.15 -3.30 1.78
CA SER A 533 34.31 -4.51 1.71
C SER A 533 33.31 -4.62 2.87
N LYS A 534 33.67 -4.11 4.05
CA LYS A 534 32.82 -4.07 5.25
C LYS A 534 31.50 -3.31 5.05
N TYR A 535 31.44 -2.33 4.14
CA TYR A 535 30.26 -1.48 3.93
C TYR A 535 29.60 -1.68 2.56
N SER A 536 30.10 -2.62 1.75
CA SER A 536 29.63 -2.84 0.38
C SER A 536 28.13 -3.16 0.32
N THR A 537 27.65 -4.10 1.14
CA THR A 537 26.25 -4.55 1.13
C THR A 537 25.28 -3.45 1.58
N ALA A 538 25.68 -2.63 2.57
CA ALA A 538 24.86 -1.52 3.03
C ALA A 538 24.70 -0.43 1.96
N LEU A 539 25.78 -0.17 1.21
CA LEU A 539 25.77 0.82 0.14
C LEU A 539 25.02 0.32 -1.10
N GLU A 540 25.10 -0.97 -1.40
CA GLU A 540 24.34 -1.61 -2.47
C GLU A 540 22.83 -1.58 -2.19
N ILE A 541 22.41 -1.87 -0.95
CA ILE A 541 21.01 -1.77 -0.53
C ILE A 541 20.52 -0.32 -0.56
N ALA A 542 21.33 0.63 -0.08
CA ALA A 542 20.96 2.06 -0.07
C ALA A 542 20.88 2.66 -1.48
N ALA A 543 21.75 2.22 -2.41
CA ALA A 543 21.72 2.64 -3.80
C ALA A 543 20.56 1.99 -4.59
N GLY A 544 20.24 0.73 -4.29
CA GLY A 544 19.16 -0.02 -4.93
C GLY A 544 19.25 0.02 -6.46
N GLY A 545 18.12 0.27 -7.14
CA GLY A 545 18.08 0.39 -8.60
C GLY A 545 18.88 1.57 -9.19
N LYS A 546 19.30 2.53 -8.35
CA LYS A 546 20.10 3.68 -8.82
C LYS A 546 21.57 3.34 -9.04
N ILE A 547 22.03 2.16 -8.59
CA ILE A 547 23.42 1.72 -8.74
C ILE A 547 23.85 1.62 -10.23
N ASN A 548 22.88 1.37 -11.11
CA ASN A 548 23.06 1.33 -12.57
C ASN A 548 22.79 2.66 -13.27
N SER A 549 22.54 3.75 -12.54
CA SER A 549 22.35 5.08 -13.13
C SER A 549 23.66 5.59 -13.72
N ILE A 550 23.58 6.26 -14.86
CA ILE A 550 24.73 6.82 -15.56
C ILE A 550 24.98 8.24 -15.06
N ILE A 551 26.24 8.56 -14.77
CA ILE A 551 26.68 9.89 -14.35
C ILE A 551 27.16 10.67 -15.58
N VAL A 552 26.64 11.89 -15.73
CA VAL A 552 26.92 12.79 -16.86
C VAL A 552 27.23 14.20 -16.38
N ASP A 553 27.96 14.98 -17.20
CA ASP A 553 28.38 16.36 -16.90
C ASP A 553 27.22 17.34 -16.70
N ASP A 554 26.24 17.29 -17.61
CA ASP A 554 25.12 18.23 -17.64
C ASP A 554 23.85 17.60 -18.24
N ASP A 555 22.72 18.28 -18.03
CA ASP A 555 21.41 17.84 -18.55
C ASP A 555 21.39 17.72 -20.08
N SER A 556 22.29 18.43 -20.78
CA SER A 556 22.36 18.39 -22.24
C SER A 556 22.94 17.06 -22.73
N VAL A 557 23.96 16.53 -22.05
CA VAL A 557 24.54 15.20 -22.32
C VAL A 557 23.53 14.10 -21.96
N ALA A 558 22.79 14.26 -20.86
CA ALA A 558 21.70 13.33 -20.50
C ALA A 558 20.64 13.24 -21.61
N ALA A 559 20.20 14.39 -22.13
CA ALA A 559 19.22 14.47 -23.21
C ALA A 559 19.73 13.83 -24.51
N GLN A 560 21.02 13.98 -24.83
CA GLN A 560 21.63 13.32 -25.99
C GLN A 560 21.67 11.79 -25.84
N CYS A 561 22.01 11.28 -24.66
CA CYS A 561 22.00 9.84 -24.37
C CYS A 561 20.57 9.26 -24.48
N ILE A 562 19.57 9.95 -23.95
CA ILE A 562 18.16 9.54 -24.07
C ILE A 562 17.71 9.56 -25.54
N LYS A 563 18.11 10.57 -26.32
CA LYS A 563 17.79 10.65 -27.75
C LYS A 563 18.45 9.53 -28.55
N PHE A 564 19.68 9.16 -28.22
CA PHE A 564 20.38 8.01 -28.81
C PHE A 564 19.66 6.69 -28.53
N LEU A 565 19.25 6.45 -27.27
CA LEU A 565 18.48 5.26 -26.91
C LEU A 565 17.13 5.19 -27.65
N LYS A 566 16.42 6.33 -27.76
CA LYS A 566 15.15 6.42 -28.48
C LYS A 566 15.29 6.18 -29.97
N ASN A 567 16.29 6.77 -30.62
CA ASN A 567 16.51 6.62 -32.06
C ASN A 567 16.85 5.18 -32.46
N ASN A 568 17.59 4.46 -31.61
CA ASN A 568 18.01 3.09 -31.88
C ASN A 568 17.11 2.03 -31.23
N LYS A 569 16.02 2.43 -30.57
CA LYS A 569 15.09 1.55 -29.84
C LYS A 569 15.79 0.65 -28.81
N TYR A 570 16.81 1.17 -28.13
CA TYR A 570 17.54 0.45 -27.07
C TYR A 570 16.99 0.73 -25.66
N GLY A 571 15.86 1.42 -25.55
CA GLY A 571 15.15 1.62 -24.29
C GLY A 571 13.90 0.75 -24.21
N VAL A 572 13.50 0.39 -22.98
CA VAL A 572 12.19 -0.19 -22.66
C VAL A 572 11.09 0.85 -22.86
#